data_AF-A0A195CG86-F1
#
_entry.id   AF-A0A195CG86-F1
#
_cell.length_a   1.000
_cell.length_b   1.000
_cell.length_c   1.000
_cell.angle_alpha   90.00
_cell.angle_beta   90.00
_cell.angle_gamma   90.00
#
_symmetry.space_group_name_H-M   'P 1'
#
loop_
_entity.id
_entity.type
_entity.pdbx_description
1 polymer ?
#
loop_
_entity_poly.entity_id
_entity_poly.type
_entity_poly.pdbx_seq_one_letter_code
_entity_poly.pdbx_strand_id
1 'polypeptide(L)'
;IMILSILYISHNQSVYNFLKELKICLRELSVVDDTLEALGAPNEYHQLRNWIIRILMGCIAYVFYDIAIVLYINYTFYNNKIFSVKDIYLALALQYSECVNISNAMICGIVLGYTCSRFHQVNDRLRILYSDLFKINADYRCRKQNKSILVRECVTGAKYRMQSTWIIM
;
A
#
# COMPACT_ATOMS: atom_id res chain seq x y z
N ILE A 1 32.76 3.10 26.48
CA ILE A 1 33.14 2.41 25.21
C ILE A 1 32.32 1.14 25.02
N MET A 2 32.37 0.16 25.93
CA MET A 2 31.64 -1.12 25.81
C MET A 2 30.11 -0.99 25.65
N ILE A 3 29.47 -0.11 26.43
CA ILE A 3 28.00 0.11 26.35
C ILE A 3 27.61 0.74 25.00
N LEU A 4 28.38 1.72 24.52
CA LEU A 4 28.17 2.35 23.21
C LEU A 4 28.32 1.35 22.05
N SER A 5 29.30 0.44 22.12
CA SER A 5 29.45 -0.60 21.11
C SER A 5 28.29 -1.61 21.11
N ILE A 6 27.76 -1.97 22.30
CA ILE A 6 26.60 -2.88 22.40
C ILE A 6 25.34 -2.21 21.83
N LEU A 7 25.10 -0.95 22.16
CA LEU A 7 23.97 -0.18 21.62
C LEU A 7 24.06 -0.04 20.10
N TYR A 8 25.25 0.21 19.56
CA TYR A 8 25.49 0.31 18.12
C TYR A 8 25.22 -1.02 17.39
N ILE A 9 25.69 -2.14 17.94
CA ILE A 9 25.43 -3.48 17.37
C ILE A 9 23.94 -3.80 17.41
N SER A 10 23.27 -3.51 18.52
CA SER A 10 21.82 -3.72 18.68
C SER A 10 21.02 -2.87 17.69
N HIS A 11 21.40 -1.60 17.51
CA HIS A 11 20.78 -0.71 16.54
C HIS A 11 20.94 -1.24 15.12
N ASN A 12 22.16 -1.62 14.71
CA ASN A 12 22.41 -2.20 13.38
C ASN A 12 21.62 -3.50 13.14
N GLN A 13 21.48 -4.35 14.17
CA GLN A 13 20.69 -5.57 14.07
C GLN A 13 19.20 -5.26 13.85
N SER A 14 18.67 -4.27 14.56
CA SER A 14 17.29 -3.80 14.39
C SER A 14 17.05 -3.27 12.98
N VAL A 15 17.97 -2.45 12.47
CA VAL A 15 17.92 -1.91 11.11
C VAL A 15 17.96 -3.02 10.06
N TYR A 16 18.82 -4.02 10.24
CA TYR A 16 18.89 -5.16 9.34
C TYR A 16 17.57 -5.94 9.28
N ASN A 17 16.97 -6.20 10.45
CA ASN A 17 15.68 -6.88 10.53
C ASN A 17 14.58 -6.06 9.84
N PHE A 18 14.55 -4.75 10.06
CA PHE A 18 13.60 -3.86 9.40
C PHE A 18 13.72 -3.90 7.87
N LEU A 19 14.94 -3.81 7.32
CA LEU A 19 15.16 -3.87 5.87
C LEU A 19 14.72 -5.21 5.27
N LYS A 20 14.91 -6.30 6.02
CA LYS A 20 14.45 -7.63 5.62
C LYS A 20 12.92 -7.69 5.57
N GLU A 21 12.23 -7.17 6.59
CA GLU A 21 10.77 -7.10 6.64
C GLU A 21 10.21 -6.20 5.54
N LEU A 22 10.79 -5.02 5.34
CA LEU A 22 10.41 -4.11 4.27
C LEU A 22 10.51 -4.77 2.89
N LYS A 23 11.57 -5.55 2.64
CA LYS A 23 11.74 -6.29 1.38
C LYS A 23 10.63 -7.30 1.16
N ILE A 24 10.20 -8.00 2.21
CA ILE A 24 9.09 -8.97 2.14
C ILE A 24 7.78 -8.21 1.89
N CYS A 25 7.51 -7.16 2.65
CA CYS A 25 6.33 -6.32 2.51
C CYS A 25 6.21 -5.75 1.08
N LEU A 26 7.29 -5.20 0.52
CA LEU A 26 7.29 -4.67 -0.84
C LEU A 26 7.01 -5.75 -1.91
N ARG A 27 7.39 -7.00 -1.67
CA ARG A 27 7.09 -8.12 -2.56
C ARG A 27 5.62 -8.54 -2.49
N GLU A 28 5.05 -8.57 -1.30
CA GLU A 28 3.61 -8.83 -1.14
C GLU A 28 2.78 -7.72 -1.79
N LEU A 29 3.20 -6.48 -1.60
CA LEU A 29 2.54 -5.30 -2.14
C LEU A 29 2.59 -5.26 -3.68
N SER A 30 3.66 -5.76 -4.31
CA SER A 30 3.73 -5.85 -5.77
C SER A 30 2.70 -6.85 -6.32
N VAL A 31 2.50 -7.99 -5.64
CA VAL A 31 1.50 -8.98 -6.04
C VAL A 31 0.08 -8.41 -5.91
N VAL A 32 -0.19 -7.67 -4.83
CA VAL A 32 -1.48 -6.95 -4.67
C VAL A 32 -1.67 -5.95 -5.81
N ASP A 33 -0.61 -5.24 -6.23
CA ASP A 33 -0.68 -4.32 -7.36
C ASP A 33 -0.99 -5.02 -8.67
N ASP A 34 -0.29 -6.12 -8.97
CA ASP A 34 -0.50 -6.91 -10.19
C ASP A 34 -1.95 -7.41 -10.28
N THR A 35 -2.54 -7.84 -9.16
CA THR A 35 -3.94 -8.28 -9.13
C THR A 35 -4.92 -7.11 -9.32
N LEU A 36 -4.63 -5.95 -8.74
CA LEU A 36 -5.42 -4.73 -8.95
C LEU A 36 -5.34 -4.24 -10.39
N GLU A 37 -4.17 -4.34 -11.02
CA GLU A 37 -3.94 -4.03 -12.43
C GLU A 37 -4.75 -4.96 -13.35
N ALA A 38 -4.75 -6.27 -13.07
CA ALA A 38 -5.60 -7.23 -13.78
C ALA A 38 -7.11 -6.92 -13.65
N LEU A 39 -7.52 -6.27 -12.55
CA LEU A 39 -8.89 -5.77 -12.33
C LEU A 39 -9.13 -4.38 -12.94
N GLY A 40 -8.14 -3.81 -13.64
CA GLY A 40 -8.21 -2.52 -14.33
C GLY A 40 -7.78 -1.32 -13.50
N ALA A 41 -6.97 -1.48 -12.44
CA ALA A 41 -6.42 -0.35 -11.67
C ALA A 41 -5.09 0.12 -12.28
N PRO A 42 -4.73 1.40 -12.16
CA PRO A 42 -3.39 1.85 -12.53
C PRO A 42 -2.34 1.21 -11.60
N ASN A 43 -1.27 0.66 -12.19
CA ASN A 43 -0.09 0.19 -11.47
C ASN A 43 0.76 1.38 -11.03
N GLU A 44 0.78 1.63 -9.73
CA GLU A 44 1.48 2.74 -9.09
C GLU A 44 2.65 2.25 -8.24
N TYR A 45 2.87 0.94 -8.18
CA TYR A 45 3.93 0.33 -7.38
C TYR A 45 5.32 0.84 -7.80
N HIS A 46 5.54 1.07 -9.09
CA HIS A 46 6.77 1.69 -9.58
C HIS A 46 7.03 3.07 -8.97
N GLN A 47 5.98 3.88 -8.76
CA GLN A 47 6.12 5.18 -8.13
C GLN A 47 6.51 5.03 -6.66
N LEU A 48 5.84 4.13 -5.92
CA LEU A 48 6.19 3.81 -4.54
C LEU A 48 7.66 3.40 -4.40
N ARG A 49 8.12 2.51 -5.27
CA ARG A 49 9.52 2.06 -5.28
C ARG A 49 10.48 3.21 -5.54
N ASN A 50 10.15 4.12 -6.47
CA ASN A 50 10.96 5.31 -6.73
C ASN A 50 10.99 6.27 -5.55
N TRP A 51 9.88 6.45 -4.82
CA TRP A 51 9.83 7.24 -3.59
C TRP A 51 10.76 6.67 -2.51
N ILE A 52 10.74 5.35 -2.31
CA ILE A 52 11.64 4.68 -1.34
C ILE A 52 13.10 4.85 -1.74
N ILE A 53 13.45 4.65 -3.02
CA ILE A 53 14.82 4.86 -3.52
C ILE A 53 15.27 6.31 -3.30
N ARG A 54 14.38 7.28 -3.55
CA ARG A 54 14.69 8.70 -3.34
C ARG A 54 14.97 9.03 -1.87
N ILE A 55 14.24 8.43 -0.93
CA ILE A 55 14.49 8.58 0.50
C ILE A 55 15.86 8.02 0.88
N LEU A 56 16.19 6.80 0.39
CA LEU A 56 17.49 6.18 0.65
C LEU A 56 18.65 7.05 0.11
N MET A 57 18.52 7.53 -1.13
CA MET A 57 19.51 8.43 -1.73
C MET A 57 19.65 9.75 -0.95
N GLY A 58 18.52 10.34 -0.52
CA GLY A 58 18.51 11.54 0.30
C GLY A 58 19.20 11.33 1.64
N CYS A 59 19.02 10.17 2.26
CA CYS A 59 19.67 9.85 3.51
C CYS A 59 21.19 9.74 3.38
N ILE A 60 21.65 9.05 2.34
CA ILE A 60 23.08 8.93 2.05
C ILE A 60 23.70 10.33 1.83
N ALA A 61 23.05 11.17 1.02
CA ALA A 61 23.51 12.53 0.77
C ALA A 61 23.55 13.39 2.06
N TYR A 62 22.54 13.26 2.91
CA TYR A 62 22.47 13.96 4.20
C TYR A 62 23.64 13.60 5.12
N VAL A 63 23.92 12.29 5.27
CA VAL A 63 25.05 11.83 6.10
C VAL A 63 26.38 12.40 5.60
N PHE A 64 26.62 12.40 4.29
CA PHE A 64 27.84 12.97 3.72
C PHE A 64 27.93 14.49 3.93
N TYR A 65 26.82 15.19 3.74
CA TYR A 65 26.75 16.63 3.92
C TYR A 65 27.04 17.03 5.37
N ASP A 66 26.44 16.33 6.34
CA ASP A 66 26.65 16.62 7.75
C ASP A 66 28.09 16.32 8.19
N ILE A 67 28.67 15.20 7.74
CA ILE A 67 30.08 14.90 7.97
C ILE A 67 30.98 16.03 7.44
N ALA A 68 30.71 16.55 6.24
CA ALA A 68 31.48 17.65 5.68
C ALA A 68 31.40 18.92 6.55
N ILE A 69 30.22 19.23 7.09
CA ILE A 69 30.02 20.35 8.02
C ILE A 69 30.83 20.14 9.30
N VAL A 70 30.73 18.95 9.91
CA VAL A 70 31.46 18.63 11.14
C VAL A 70 32.97 18.76 10.93
N LEU A 71 33.49 18.28 9.80
CA LEU A 71 34.91 18.44 9.45
C LEU A 71 35.29 19.91 9.27
N TYR A 72 34.46 20.70 8.59
CA TYR A 72 34.70 22.12 8.35
C TYR A 72 34.71 22.97 9.62
N ILE A 73 33.71 22.80 10.50
CA ILE A 73 33.63 23.50 11.78
C ILE A 73 34.85 23.17 12.64
N ASN A 74 35.22 21.89 12.71
CA ASN A 74 36.36 21.49 13.53
C ASN A 74 37.69 22.03 12.98
N TYR A 75 37.86 22.03 11.65
CA TYR A 75 39.03 22.64 11.00
C TYR A 75 39.18 24.12 11.36
N THR A 76 38.06 24.87 11.35
CA THR A 76 38.06 26.31 11.61
C THR A 76 38.20 26.68 13.10
N PHE A 77 37.62 25.90 14.03
CA PHE A 77 37.60 26.24 15.46
C PHE A 77 38.76 25.66 16.29
N TYR A 78 39.30 24.48 15.94
CA TYR A 78 40.24 23.73 16.80
C TYR A 78 41.70 23.80 16.37
N ASN A 79 42.09 24.80 15.55
CA ASN A 79 43.48 25.09 15.18
C ASN A 79 44.28 23.86 14.71
N ASN A 80 43.80 23.16 13.68
CA ASN A 80 44.54 22.08 12.99
C ASN A 80 44.95 20.87 13.86
N LYS A 81 44.28 20.59 14.99
CA LYS A 81 44.50 19.30 15.66
C LYS A 81 44.04 18.16 14.76
N ILE A 82 44.95 17.22 14.52
CA ILE A 82 44.69 16.00 13.74
C ILE A 82 43.52 15.25 14.38
N PHE A 83 42.51 14.95 13.57
CA PHE A 83 41.37 14.13 13.98
C PHE A 83 41.85 12.79 14.55
N SER A 84 41.34 12.41 15.72
CA SER A 84 41.41 11.01 16.10
C SER A 84 40.42 10.24 15.23
N VAL A 85 40.83 9.09 14.72
CA VAL A 85 39.94 8.15 14.01
C VAL A 85 38.67 7.86 14.81
N LYS A 86 38.75 7.92 16.14
CA LYS A 86 37.62 7.75 17.06
C LYS A 86 36.55 8.83 16.92
N ASP A 87 36.93 10.08 16.68
CA ASP A 87 36.00 11.21 16.62
C ASP A 87 35.22 11.17 15.30
N ILE A 88 35.90 10.84 14.20
CA ILE A 88 35.26 10.59 12.89
C ILE A 88 34.28 9.43 12.99
N TYR A 89 34.69 8.33 13.64
CA TYR A 89 33.83 7.16 13.83
C TYR A 89 32.58 7.48 14.66
N LEU A 90 32.74 8.25 15.75
CA LEU A 90 31.62 8.64 16.61
C LEU A 90 30.61 9.52 15.86
N ALA A 91 31.10 10.52 15.12
CA ALA A 91 30.25 11.39 14.30
C ALA A 91 29.48 10.58 13.24
N LEU A 92 30.17 9.66 12.56
CA LEU A 92 29.55 8.82 11.54
C LEU A 92 28.50 7.88 12.14
N ALA A 93 28.77 7.28 13.31
CA ALA A 93 27.83 6.39 13.99
C ALA A 93 26.54 7.11 14.43
N LEU A 94 26.66 8.32 14.97
CA LEU A 94 25.51 9.12 15.40
C LEU A 94 24.65 9.55 14.20
N GLN A 95 25.27 10.12 13.17
CA GLN A 95 24.55 10.63 12.01
C GLN A 95 23.91 9.52 11.17
N TYR A 96 24.59 8.39 11.05
CA TYR A 96 24.03 7.22 10.40
C TYR A 96 22.77 6.73 11.13
N SER A 97 22.83 6.63 12.47
CA SER A 97 21.69 6.18 13.27
C SER A 97 20.48 7.10 13.13
N GLU A 98 20.70 8.42 13.16
CA GLU A 98 19.62 9.40 13.02
C GLU A 98 18.97 9.33 11.64
N CYS A 99 19.78 9.31 10.58
CA CYS A 99 19.28 9.21 9.21
C CYS A 99 18.45 7.94 9.00
N VAL A 100 18.97 6.80 9.48
CA VAL A 100 18.27 5.52 9.35
C VAL A 100 16.94 5.52 10.09
N ASN A 101 16.88 6.09 11.29
CA ASN A 101 15.62 6.19 12.05
C ASN A 101 14.58 7.05 11.32
N ILE A 102 14.99 8.22 10.80
CA ILE A 102 14.11 9.12 10.04
C ILE A 102 13.64 8.45 8.75
N SER A 103 14.54 7.85 7.98
CA SER A 103 14.20 7.14 6.75
C SER A 103 13.27 5.97 7.00
N ASN A 104 13.51 5.20 8.05
CA ASN A 104 12.63 4.09 8.43
C ASN A 104 11.20 4.59 8.70
N ALA A 105 11.05 5.63 9.52
CA ALA A 105 9.75 6.22 9.80
C ALA A 105 9.06 6.74 8.53
N MET A 106 9.79 7.43 7.64
CA MET A 106 9.26 7.91 6.37
C MET A 106 8.82 6.77 5.44
N ILE A 107 9.64 5.73 5.29
CA ILE A 107 9.32 4.56 4.48
C ILE A 107 8.08 3.86 5.03
N CYS A 108 8.01 3.63 6.34
CA CYS A 108 6.83 3.06 6.99
C CYS A 108 5.57 3.88 6.69
N GLY A 109 5.63 5.20 6.85
CA GLY A 109 4.49 6.08 6.57
C GLY A 109 4.02 6.02 5.12
N ILE A 110 4.95 5.98 4.17
CA ILE A 110 4.65 5.88 2.74
C ILE A 110 4.05 4.51 2.39
N VAL A 111 4.63 3.42 2.89
CA VAL A 111 4.11 2.06 2.66
C VAL A 111 2.72 1.90 3.26
N LEU A 112 2.48 2.41 4.47
CA LEU A 112 1.17 2.43 5.10
C LEU A 112 0.16 3.24 4.29
N GLY A 113 0.51 4.47 3.90
CA GLY A 113 -0.35 5.33 3.08
C GLY A 113 -0.72 4.68 1.75
N TYR A 114 0.25 4.06 1.09
CA TYR A 114 0.03 3.31 -0.15
C TYR A 114 -0.92 2.12 0.06
N THR A 115 -0.66 1.33 1.10
CA THR A 115 -1.47 0.16 1.43
C THR A 115 -2.91 0.55 1.73
N CYS A 116 -3.13 1.61 2.52
CA CYS A 116 -4.46 2.17 2.78
C CYS A 116 -5.17 2.61 1.50
N SER A 117 -4.48 3.29 0.58
CA SER A 117 -5.02 3.68 -0.72
C SER A 117 -5.46 2.46 -1.53
N ARG A 118 -4.62 1.42 -1.61
CA ARG A 118 -4.97 0.18 -2.32
C ARG A 118 -6.13 -0.55 -1.69
N PHE A 119 -6.21 -0.63 -0.36
CA PHE A 119 -7.36 -1.21 0.33
C PHE A 119 -8.65 -0.46 0.02
N HIS A 120 -8.61 0.87 -0.05
CA HIS A 120 -9.77 1.67 -0.43
C HIS A 120 -10.24 1.33 -1.86
N GLN A 121 -9.31 1.25 -2.82
CA GLN A 121 -9.62 0.86 -4.21
C GLN A 121 -10.20 -0.56 -4.31
N VAL A 122 -9.66 -1.53 -3.57
CA VAL A 122 -10.20 -2.90 -3.51
C VAL A 122 -11.63 -2.88 -2.96
N ASN A 123 -11.87 -2.13 -1.88
CA ASN A 123 -13.18 -2.04 -1.25
C ASN A 123 -14.23 -1.40 -2.17
N ASP A 124 -13.87 -0.34 -2.88
CA ASP A 124 -14.77 0.30 -3.84
C ASP A 124 -15.17 -0.66 -4.98
N ARG A 125 -14.21 -1.44 -5.49
CA ARG A 125 -14.47 -2.44 -6.53
C ARG A 125 -15.34 -3.59 -6.04
N LEU A 126 -15.09 -4.09 -4.83
CA LEU A 126 -15.94 -5.11 -4.20
C LEU A 126 -17.38 -4.61 -4.04
N ARG A 127 -17.55 -3.34 -3.67
CA ARG A 127 -18.88 -2.73 -3.54
C ARG A 127 -19.62 -2.65 -4.87
N ILE A 128 -18.92 -2.28 -5.95
CA ILE A 128 -19.49 -2.26 -7.32
C ILE A 128 -19.90 -3.68 -7.74
N LEU A 129 -18.98 -4.65 -7.63
CA LEU A 129 -19.25 -6.06 -7.97
C LEU A 129 -20.44 -6.62 -7.19
N TYR A 130 -20.52 -6.34 -5.89
CA TYR A 130 -21.63 -6.78 -5.06
C TYR A 130 -22.96 -6.15 -5.50
N SER A 131 -22.93 -4.86 -5.86
CA SER A 131 -24.11 -4.14 -6.34
C SER A 131 -24.60 -4.68 -7.69
N ASP A 132 -23.68 -4.97 -8.60
CA ASP A 132 -23.99 -5.56 -9.92
C ASP A 132 -24.54 -6.98 -9.78
N LEU A 133 -23.95 -7.82 -8.93
CA LEU A 133 -24.49 -9.16 -8.62
C LEU A 133 -25.90 -9.09 -8.03
N PHE A 134 -26.13 -8.15 -7.11
CA PHE A 134 -27.46 -7.99 -6.51
C PHE A 134 -28.47 -7.47 -7.51
N LYS A 135 -28.08 -6.54 -8.38
CA LYS A 135 -28.91 -6.02 -9.48
C LYS A 135 -29.27 -7.12 -10.48
N ILE A 136 -28.31 -7.93 -10.90
CA ILE A 136 -28.54 -9.07 -11.81
C ILE A 136 -29.51 -10.08 -11.16
N ASN A 137 -29.35 -10.37 -9.87
CA ASN A 137 -30.25 -11.27 -9.15
C ASN A 137 -31.67 -10.69 -8.99
N ALA A 138 -31.78 -9.37 -8.76
CA ALA A 138 -33.06 -8.68 -8.70
C ALA A 138 -33.76 -8.71 -10.07
N ASP A 139 -33.06 -8.40 -11.16
CA ASP A 139 -33.60 -8.47 -12.52
C ASP A 139 -33.99 -9.88 -12.93
N TYR A 140 -33.16 -10.89 -12.60
CA TYR A 140 -33.49 -12.28 -12.85
C TYR A 140 -34.75 -12.72 -12.08
N ARG A 141 -34.85 -12.38 -10.79
CA ARG A 141 -36.02 -12.66 -9.95
C ARG A 141 -37.26 -11.94 -10.49
N CYS A 142 -37.13 -10.67 -10.87
CA CYS A 142 -38.21 -9.85 -11.41
C CYS A 142 -38.70 -10.39 -12.77
N ARG A 143 -37.78 -10.78 -13.66
CA ARG A 143 -38.11 -11.43 -14.94
C ARG A 143 -38.80 -12.78 -14.74
N LYS A 144 -38.36 -13.59 -13.76
CA LYS A 144 -38.99 -14.87 -13.43
C LYS A 144 -40.39 -14.67 -12.84
N GLN A 145 -40.58 -13.66 -11.98
CA GLN A 145 -41.88 -13.29 -11.45
C GLN A 145 -42.83 -12.78 -12.55
N ASN A 146 -42.38 -11.86 -13.40
CA ASN A 146 -43.17 -11.37 -14.54
C ASN A 146 -43.57 -12.51 -15.49
N LYS A 147 -42.68 -13.47 -15.75
CA LYS A 147 -43.02 -14.67 -16.55
C LYS A 147 -44.11 -15.52 -15.89
N SER A 148 -44.07 -15.68 -14.57
CA SER A 148 -45.09 -16.42 -13.83
C SER A 148 -46.45 -15.70 -13.76
N ILE A 149 -46.44 -14.37 -13.72
CA ILE A 149 -47.64 -13.53 -13.76
C ILE A 149 -48.28 -13.57 -15.16
N LEU A 150 -47.46 -13.43 -16.22
CA LEU A 150 -47.91 -13.52 -17.62
C LEU A 150 -48.49 -14.90 -17.96
N VAL A 151 -47.90 -15.97 -17.43
CA VAL A 151 -48.45 -17.33 -17.56
C VAL A 151 -49.80 -17.46 -16.84
N ARG A 152 -49.96 -16.85 -15.66
CA ARG A 152 -51.27 -16.81 -14.96
C ARG A 152 -52.31 -16.00 -15.74
N GLU A 153 -51.97 -14.85 -16.30
CA GLU A 153 -52.88 -14.07 -17.14
C GLU A 153 -53.30 -14.84 -18.39
N CYS A 154 -52.38 -15.54 -19.06
CA CYS A 154 -52.70 -16.39 -20.22
C CYS A 154 -53.66 -17.53 -19.85
N VAL A 155 -53.47 -18.18 -18.69
CA VAL A 155 -54.37 -19.22 -18.18
C VAL A 155 -55.74 -18.66 -17.83
N THR A 156 -55.81 -17.45 -17.29
CA THR A 156 -57.08 -16.79 -16.91
C THR A 156 -57.84 -16.28 -18.15
N GLY A 157 -57.13 -15.77 -19.16
CA GLY A 157 -57.69 -15.37 -20.45
C GLY A 157 -58.20 -16.54 -21.31
N ALA A 158 -57.54 -17.70 -21.27
CA ALA A 158 -58.03 -18.92 -21.92
C ALA A 158 -59.31 -19.44 -21.25
N LYS A 159 -59.42 -19.32 -19.92
CA LYS A 159 -60.60 -19.72 -19.14
C LYS A 159 -61.83 -18.86 -19.49
N TYR A 160 -61.63 -17.56 -19.68
CA TYR A 160 -62.68 -16.62 -20.11
C TYR A 160 -63.16 -16.90 -21.55
N ARG A 161 -62.26 -17.23 -22.48
CA ARG A 161 -62.63 -17.61 -23.86
C ARG A 161 -63.40 -18.93 -23.93
N MET A 162 -63.05 -19.92 -23.10
CA MET A 162 -63.83 -21.16 -23.05
C MET A 162 -65.22 -20.91 -22.45
N GLN A 163 -65.35 -20.13 -21.38
CA GLN A 163 -66.67 -19.78 -20.82
C GLN A 163 -67.57 -18.98 -21.78
N SER A 164 -67.02 -18.06 -22.58
CA SER A 164 -67.82 -17.32 -23.57
C SER A 164 -68.33 -18.17 -24.74
N THR A 165 -67.73 -19.34 -24.98
CA THR A 165 -68.17 -20.26 -26.05
C THR A 165 -69.38 -21.10 -25.61
N TRP A 166 -69.48 -21.43 -24.30
CA TRP A 166 -70.60 -22.19 -23.74
C TRP A 166 -71.87 -21.36 -23.52
N ILE A 167 -71.80 -20.03 -23.61
CA ILE A 167 -72.95 -19.12 -23.44
C ILE A 167 -73.67 -18.85 -24.78
N ILE A 168 -73.07 -19.27 -25.92
CA ILE A 168 -73.59 -19.00 -27.28
C ILE A 168 -74.18 -20.26 -27.96
N MET A 169 -74.14 -21.44 -27.30
CA MET A 169 -74.88 -22.64 -27.73
C MET A 169 -76.21 -22.76 -26.98
#